data_AF-A0A381VB25-F1
#
_entry.id   AF-A0A381VB25-F1
#
_cell.length_a   1.000
_cell.length_b   1.000
_cell.length_c   1.000
_cell.angle_alpha   90.00
_cell.angle_beta   90.00
_cell.angle_gamma   90.00
#
_symmetry.space_group_name_H-M   'P 1'
#
loop_
_entity.id
_entity.type
_entity.pdbx_description
1 polymer ?
#
loop_
_entity_poly.entity_id
_entity_poly.type
_entity_poly.pdbx_seq_one_letter_code
_entity_poly.pdbx_strand_id
1 'polypeptide(L)'
;MGKLFSLQALSTTLVFSAILFVLSACGAAGVAGAAGLPGHPGSPGSPGVAGSQGPQGEPGLPGLPGNPGPGGAPGLQGPAGPDGSDAVAPEGNIAVSKSKVTMSEEFSVSGSGFQPNEPVVIQLRIDSTLSPIIGGGRGSQVTANGAGAFEVSFDFVSEKGAVISRAGGPSTVFAQGGKGSKASAPITIVSRAAAPVGTVSASLAATPAEAGGTSLVYGAGFEAGEMVSIIGVGAADGVDKIMAGGEANASGAFQIDVKATLDAGLYTLTARGSSNSEATAPLLVTDK
;
A
#
# COMPACT_ATOMS: atom_id res chain seq x y z
N MET A 1 -38.18 -53.20 -18.20
CA MET A 1 -39.51 -53.86 -18.11
C MET A 1 -39.27 -55.36 -18.29
N GLY A 2 -39.82 -56.30 -17.51
CA GLY A 2 -40.89 -56.25 -16.51
C GLY A 2 -40.78 -57.34 -15.43
N LYS A 3 -41.69 -57.29 -14.44
CA LYS A 3 -41.82 -58.18 -13.26
C LYS A 3 -42.71 -59.39 -13.56
N LEU A 4 -42.55 -60.50 -12.84
CA LEU A 4 -43.61 -61.50 -12.59
C LEU A 4 -43.41 -62.17 -11.20
N PHE A 5 -44.50 -62.35 -10.43
CA PHE A 5 -44.61 -63.05 -9.12
C PHE A 5 -45.61 -64.22 -9.27
N SER A 6 -45.50 -65.33 -8.52
CA SER A 6 -46.37 -66.53 -8.62
C SER A 6 -46.82 -67.16 -7.28
N LEU A 7 -47.97 -67.84 -7.34
CA LEU A 7 -49.05 -68.11 -6.36
C LEU A 7 -48.84 -69.18 -5.25
N GLN A 8 -47.63 -69.64 -4.94
CA GLN A 8 -47.42 -70.87 -4.15
C GLN A 8 -47.66 -70.76 -2.61
N ALA A 9 -48.00 -69.58 -2.07
CA ALA A 9 -48.09 -69.34 -0.62
C ALA A 9 -49.36 -69.86 0.09
N LEU A 10 -50.28 -70.55 -0.61
CA LEU A 10 -51.63 -70.86 -0.07
C LEU A 10 -51.79 -72.26 0.56
N SER A 11 -50.81 -73.18 0.45
CA SER A 11 -51.00 -74.60 0.82
C SER A 11 -50.62 -74.98 2.27
N THR A 12 -49.92 -74.12 3.02
CA THR A 12 -49.32 -74.46 4.33
C THR A 12 -50.31 -74.47 5.50
N THR A 13 -51.52 -73.97 5.32
CA THR A 13 -52.44 -73.72 6.44
C THR A 13 -53.31 -74.93 6.84
N LEU A 14 -53.40 -75.97 6.01
CA LEU A 14 -54.43 -77.02 6.18
C LEU A 14 -53.98 -78.24 7.01
N VAL A 15 -52.68 -78.45 7.23
CA VAL A 15 -52.16 -79.68 7.89
C VAL A 15 -52.18 -79.58 9.43
N PHE A 16 -52.39 -78.39 9.99
CA PHE A 16 -52.34 -78.13 11.44
C PHE A 16 -53.51 -78.74 12.26
N SER A 17 -54.50 -79.36 11.62
CA SER A 17 -55.71 -79.87 12.28
C SER A 17 -55.60 -81.30 12.86
N ALA A 18 -54.49 -82.00 12.61
CA ALA A 18 -54.30 -83.40 13.05
C ALA A 18 -54.01 -83.59 14.56
N ILE A 19 -54.13 -82.53 15.38
CA ILE A 19 -53.76 -82.47 16.80
C ILE A 19 -54.75 -83.18 17.75
N LEU A 20 -55.82 -83.82 17.27
CA LEU A 20 -57.00 -84.07 18.12
C LEU A 20 -57.25 -85.48 18.70
N PHE A 21 -56.34 -86.46 18.67
CA PHE A 21 -56.78 -87.84 19.01
C PHE A 21 -55.99 -88.71 19.99
N VAL A 22 -54.86 -88.31 20.58
CA VAL A 22 -54.06 -89.27 21.40
C VAL A 22 -53.88 -88.83 22.86
N LEU A 23 -54.97 -88.41 23.48
CA LEU A 23 -55.12 -88.32 24.94
C LEU A 23 -56.08 -89.44 25.38
N SER A 24 -55.55 -90.63 25.69
CA SER A 24 -56.34 -91.63 26.44
C SER A 24 -55.47 -92.70 27.12
N ALA A 25 -55.78 -92.86 28.41
CA ALA A 25 -55.48 -93.96 29.32
C ALA A 25 -54.07 -93.94 29.97
N CYS A 26 -53.90 -94.11 31.29
CA CYS A 26 -54.78 -94.63 32.33
C CYS A 26 -54.24 -94.21 33.71
N GLY A 27 -55.14 -93.92 34.67
CA GLY A 27 -54.83 -93.84 36.09
C GLY A 27 -55.84 -94.68 36.88
N ALA A 28 -55.39 -95.42 37.89
CA ALA A 28 -56.25 -96.12 38.86
C ALA A 28 -55.82 -95.76 40.29
N ALA A 29 -56.77 -95.29 41.09
CA ALA A 29 -56.58 -94.80 42.46
C ALA A 29 -56.85 -95.91 43.50
N GLY A 30 -56.07 -95.90 44.59
CA GLY A 30 -56.25 -96.74 45.78
C GLY A 30 -57.18 -96.13 46.83
N VAL A 31 -57.72 -96.98 47.71
CA VAL A 31 -58.66 -96.67 48.79
C VAL A 31 -57.99 -95.97 49.99
N ALA A 32 -58.70 -95.02 50.61
CA ALA A 32 -58.21 -94.14 51.68
C ALA A 32 -58.29 -94.77 53.09
N GLY A 33 -57.30 -94.47 53.94
CA GLY A 33 -57.17 -94.96 55.31
C GLY A 33 -57.97 -94.16 56.36
N ALA A 34 -58.11 -94.77 57.55
CA ALA A 34 -58.97 -94.32 58.65
C ALA A 34 -58.57 -92.97 59.29
N ALA A 35 -59.56 -92.30 59.88
CA ALA A 35 -59.47 -90.95 60.43
C ALA A 35 -58.52 -90.84 61.65
N GLY A 36 -57.78 -89.73 61.72
CA GLY A 36 -56.78 -89.46 62.74
C GLY A 36 -57.34 -88.95 64.09
N LEU A 37 -56.50 -89.04 65.12
CA LEU A 37 -56.79 -88.66 66.50
C LEU A 37 -57.06 -87.14 66.67
N PRO A 38 -57.79 -86.72 67.72
CA PRO A 38 -58.06 -85.32 68.00
C PRO A 38 -56.78 -84.49 68.18
N GLY A 39 -56.80 -83.26 67.68
CA GLY A 39 -55.63 -82.36 67.69
C GLY A 39 -55.26 -81.84 69.08
N HIS A 40 -53.97 -81.53 69.25
CA HIS A 40 -53.41 -80.95 70.46
C HIS A 40 -53.91 -79.51 70.72
N PRO A 41 -53.88 -79.02 71.98
CA PRO A 41 -54.25 -77.64 72.30
C PRO A 41 -53.46 -76.62 71.48
N GLY A 42 -54.12 -75.52 71.10
CA GLY A 42 -53.52 -74.47 70.29
C GLY A 42 -52.34 -73.78 70.99
N SER A 43 -51.31 -73.46 70.22
CA SER A 43 -50.13 -72.73 70.71
C SER A 43 -50.47 -71.31 71.17
N PRO A 44 -49.71 -70.72 72.12
CA PRO A 44 -49.89 -69.33 72.53
C PRO A 44 -49.87 -68.35 71.35
N GLY A 45 -50.63 -67.26 71.44
CA GLY A 45 -50.68 -66.23 70.41
C GLY A 45 -49.31 -65.58 70.17
N SER A 46 -49.02 -65.26 68.91
CA SER A 46 -47.76 -64.60 68.51
C SER A 46 -47.62 -63.22 69.18
N PRO A 47 -46.39 -62.80 69.55
CA PRO A 47 -46.14 -61.45 70.03
C PRO A 47 -46.64 -60.37 69.05
N GLY A 48 -47.09 -59.24 69.59
CA GLY A 48 -47.54 -58.11 68.77
C GLY A 48 -46.46 -57.60 67.82
N VAL A 49 -46.89 -57.14 66.64
CA VAL A 49 -45.99 -56.64 65.58
C VAL A 49 -45.22 -55.42 66.11
N ALA A 50 -43.90 -55.38 65.90
CA ALA A 50 -43.10 -54.21 66.24
C ALA A 50 -43.62 -52.98 65.49
N GLY A 51 -43.70 -51.83 66.17
CA GLY A 51 -44.16 -50.58 65.58
C GLY A 51 -43.32 -50.20 64.36
N SER A 52 -43.95 -49.67 63.31
CA SER A 52 -43.27 -49.24 62.10
C SER A 52 -42.16 -48.24 62.44
N GLN A 53 -40.97 -48.43 61.85
CA GLN A 53 -39.90 -47.45 61.92
C GLN A 53 -40.44 -46.08 61.45
N GLY A 54 -40.17 -45.03 62.24
CA GLY A 54 -40.60 -43.67 61.90
C GLY A 54 -40.08 -43.26 60.51
N PRO A 55 -40.77 -42.37 59.79
CA PRO A 55 -40.32 -41.92 58.48
C PRO A 55 -38.89 -41.36 58.59
N GLN A 56 -38.08 -41.67 57.58
CA GLN A 56 -36.75 -41.08 57.45
C GLN A 56 -36.88 -39.55 57.46
N GLY A 57 -36.12 -38.87 58.32
CA GLY A 57 -36.13 -37.41 58.39
C GLY A 57 -35.85 -36.80 57.02
N GLU A 58 -36.50 -35.67 56.73
CA GLU A 58 -36.30 -34.97 55.46
C GLU A 58 -34.80 -34.67 55.25
N PRO A 59 -34.28 -34.77 54.01
CA PRO A 59 -32.93 -34.33 53.71
C PRO A 59 -32.72 -32.90 54.21
N GLY A 60 -31.58 -32.65 54.87
CA GLY A 60 -31.23 -31.29 55.28
C GLY A 60 -31.24 -30.34 54.09
N LEU A 61 -31.70 -29.11 54.30
CA LEU A 61 -31.70 -28.07 53.27
C LEU A 61 -30.30 -27.95 52.65
N PRO A 62 -30.19 -27.73 51.32
CA PRO A 62 -28.90 -27.43 50.70
C PRO A 62 -28.21 -26.29 51.43
N GLY A 63 -26.91 -26.44 51.70
CA GLY A 63 -26.11 -25.38 52.30
C GLY A 63 -26.23 -24.10 51.47
N LEU A 64 -26.27 -22.95 52.15
CA LEU A 64 -26.28 -21.66 51.47
C LEU A 64 -25.10 -21.58 50.48
N PRO A 65 -25.28 -21.00 49.28
CA PRO A 65 -24.17 -20.75 48.37
C PRO A 65 -23.03 -20.04 49.12
N GLY A 66 -21.80 -20.49 48.91
CA GLY A 66 -20.64 -19.83 49.48
C GLY A 66 -20.63 -18.35 49.09
N ASN A 67 -20.21 -17.48 50.01
CA ASN A 67 -20.06 -16.06 49.71
C ASN A 67 -19.19 -15.90 48.45
N PRO A 68 -19.48 -14.92 47.58
CA PRO A 68 -18.61 -14.59 46.46
C PRO A 68 -17.16 -14.46 46.96
N GLY A 69 -16.22 -15.07 46.24
CA GLY A 69 -14.80 -14.90 46.55
C GLY A 69 -14.45 -13.41 46.58
N PRO A 70 -13.46 -13.00 47.39
CA PRO A 70 -12.99 -11.62 47.37
C PRO A 70 -12.63 -11.24 45.93
N GLY A 71 -13.01 -10.03 45.50
CA GLY A 71 -12.64 -9.53 44.18
C GLY A 71 -11.12 -9.68 44.00
N GLY A 72 -10.70 -10.17 42.83
CA GLY A 72 -9.28 -10.32 42.52
C GLY A 72 -8.56 -8.99 42.79
N ALA A 73 -7.35 -9.07 43.34
CA ALA A 73 -6.52 -7.88 43.50
C ALA A 73 -6.46 -7.13 42.16
N PRO A 74 -6.45 -5.78 42.17
CA PRO A 74 -6.22 -5.01 40.95
C PRO A 74 -5.02 -5.62 40.20
N GLY A 75 -5.18 -5.86 38.90
CA GLY A 75 -4.07 -6.35 38.09
C GLY A 75 -2.86 -5.45 38.32
N LEU A 76 -1.67 -6.05 38.40
CA LEU A 76 -0.44 -5.27 38.47
C LEU A 76 -0.50 -4.19 37.38
N GLN A 77 -0.15 -2.96 37.75
CA GLN A 77 0.02 -1.90 36.76
C GLN A 77 0.86 -2.50 35.62
N GLY A 78 0.34 -2.43 34.39
CA GLY A 78 1.09 -2.90 33.23
C GLY A 78 2.49 -2.29 33.28
N PRO A 79 3.53 -3.01 32.81
CA PRO A 79 4.86 -2.43 32.74
C PRO A 79 4.75 -1.05 32.10
N ALA A 80 5.53 -0.09 32.60
CA ALA A 80 5.65 1.21 31.93
C ALA A 80 5.81 0.91 30.43
N GLY A 81 5.01 1.59 29.60
CA GLY A 81 5.17 1.47 28.15
C GLY A 81 6.66 1.63 27.83
N PRO A 82 7.20 0.87 26.86
CA PRO A 82 8.61 0.96 26.53
C PRO A 82 8.98 2.44 26.43
N ASP A 83 10.11 2.82 27.04
CA ASP A 83 10.64 4.18 26.90
C ASP A 83 10.56 4.54 25.41
N GLY A 84 10.06 5.74 25.10
CA GLY A 84 9.82 6.18 23.72
C GLY A 84 11.08 6.19 22.82
N SER A 85 12.23 5.75 23.34
CA SER A 85 13.43 5.43 22.58
C SER A 85 13.32 4.18 21.70
N ASP A 86 12.37 3.27 21.98
CA ASP A 86 12.11 2.09 21.13
C ASP A 86 10.78 2.18 20.36
N ALA A 87 10.12 3.35 20.37
CA ALA A 87 9.07 3.60 19.41
C ALA A 87 9.71 3.53 18.02
N VAL A 88 9.34 2.50 17.24
CA VAL A 88 9.43 2.56 15.79
C VAL A 88 8.95 3.96 15.42
N ALA A 89 9.86 4.79 14.91
CA ALA A 89 9.54 6.16 14.51
C ALA A 89 8.18 6.11 13.82
N PRO A 90 7.16 6.90 14.24
CA PRO A 90 5.88 6.87 13.57
C PRO A 90 6.18 7.11 12.09
N GLU A 91 5.90 6.09 11.27
CA GLU A 91 6.06 6.21 9.83
C GLU A 91 5.00 7.21 9.40
N GLY A 92 5.44 8.45 9.24
CA GLY A 92 4.61 9.50 8.69
C GLY A 92 4.33 9.17 7.23
N ASN A 93 3.26 9.75 6.70
CA ASN A 93 3.00 9.74 5.27
C ASN A 93 3.33 11.11 4.71
N ILE A 94 3.97 11.14 3.55
CA ILE A 94 4.13 12.37 2.78
C ILE A 94 3.62 12.18 1.36
N ALA A 95 3.12 13.26 0.78
CA ALA A 95 2.72 13.34 -0.61
C ALA A 95 3.40 14.54 -1.26
N VAL A 96 3.75 14.39 -2.53
CA VAL A 96 4.24 15.47 -3.36
C VAL A 96 3.11 15.89 -4.28
N SER A 97 2.86 17.19 -4.44
CA SER A 97 1.76 17.68 -5.28
C SER A 97 1.89 17.27 -6.75
N LYS A 98 3.10 16.94 -7.19
CA LYS A 98 3.42 16.43 -8.52
C LYS A 98 4.34 15.22 -8.42
N SER A 99 3.97 14.12 -9.07
CA SER A 99 4.80 12.90 -9.17
C SER A 99 5.93 13.04 -10.20
N LYS A 100 5.85 14.05 -11.07
CA LYS A 100 6.88 14.45 -12.04
C LYS A 100 7.11 15.96 -11.92
N VAL A 101 8.36 16.38 -11.76
CA VAL A 101 8.71 17.80 -11.61
C VAL A 101 9.98 18.12 -12.38
N THR A 102 10.07 19.33 -12.94
CA THR A 102 11.32 19.84 -13.52
C THR A 102 12.15 20.60 -12.46
N MET A 103 13.43 20.89 -12.73
CA MET A 103 14.31 21.50 -11.71
C MET A 103 13.87 22.89 -11.24
N SER A 104 13.17 23.62 -12.11
CA SER A 104 12.77 25.02 -11.93
C SER A 104 11.27 25.19 -11.71
N GLU A 105 10.57 24.09 -11.47
CA GLU A 105 9.12 24.09 -11.31
C GLU A 105 8.74 24.05 -9.84
N GLU A 106 7.71 24.83 -9.51
CA GLU A 106 7.13 24.86 -8.18
C GLU A 106 6.39 23.55 -7.88
N PHE A 107 6.60 23.04 -6.67
CA PHE A 107 5.85 21.92 -6.11
C PHE A 107 5.70 22.06 -4.60
N SER A 108 4.75 21.33 -4.03
CA SER A 108 4.53 21.29 -2.59
C SER A 108 4.65 19.87 -2.06
N VAL A 109 5.03 19.77 -0.78
CA VAL A 109 5.08 18.52 -0.04
C VAL A 109 4.17 18.66 1.17
N SER A 110 3.20 17.76 1.27
CA SER A 110 2.32 17.64 2.43
C SER A 110 2.64 16.37 3.21
N GLY A 111 2.45 16.41 4.52
CA GLY A 111 2.71 15.28 5.39
C GLY A 111 1.72 15.15 6.53
N SER A 112 1.55 13.93 7.04
CA SER A 112 0.75 13.59 8.21
C SER A 112 1.39 12.46 9.01
N GLY A 113 0.98 12.29 10.27
CA GLY A 113 1.53 11.25 11.15
C GLY A 113 2.84 11.63 11.84
N PHE A 114 3.24 12.90 11.79
CA PHE A 114 4.39 13.42 12.53
C PHE A 114 3.99 13.74 13.98
N GLN A 115 4.97 13.92 14.86
CA GLN A 115 4.69 14.31 16.24
C GLN A 115 4.16 15.77 16.28
N PRO A 116 3.26 16.11 17.22
CA PRO A 116 2.77 17.48 17.37
C PRO A 116 3.91 18.49 17.56
N ASN A 117 3.85 19.62 16.81
CA ASN A 117 4.84 20.69 16.87
C ASN A 117 6.28 20.20 16.60
N GLU A 118 6.45 19.19 15.76
CA GLU A 118 7.75 18.64 15.38
C GLU A 118 8.35 19.44 14.21
N PRO A 119 9.60 19.92 14.31
CA PRO A 119 10.31 20.47 13.16
C PRO A 119 10.66 19.35 12.19
N VAL A 120 10.27 19.49 10.94
CA VAL A 120 10.45 18.50 9.86
C VAL A 120 11.39 19.08 8.81
N VAL A 121 12.43 18.34 8.47
CA VAL A 121 13.37 18.66 7.39
C VAL A 121 13.02 17.86 6.15
N ILE A 122 12.84 18.53 5.02
CA ILE A 122 12.56 17.92 3.72
C ILE A 122 13.84 17.88 2.90
N GLN A 123 14.24 16.67 2.49
CA GLN A 123 15.44 16.41 1.71
C GLN A 123 15.07 15.65 0.44
N LEU A 124 15.80 15.90 -0.64
CA LEU A 124 15.69 15.08 -1.85
C LEU A 124 16.87 14.13 -1.88
N ARG A 125 16.61 12.86 -2.15
CA ARG A 125 17.64 11.87 -2.48
C ARG A 125 17.53 11.53 -3.95
N ILE A 126 18.59 11.83 -4.68
CA ILE A 126 18.70 11.57 -6.12
C ILE A 126 19.37 10.22 -6.36
N ASP A 127 20.46 9.94 -5.64
CA ASP A 127 21.17 8.67 -5.70
C ASP A 127 21.78 8.33 -4.32
N SER A 128 22.55 7.23 -4.24
CA SER A 128 23.19 6.78 -2.99
C SER A 128 24.29 7.72 -2.48
N THR A 129 24.70 8.71 -3.27
CA THR A 129 25.81 9.64 -3.00
C THR A 129 25.36 11.11 -2.89
N LEU A 130 24.17 11.44 -3.38
CA LEU A 130 23.65 12.82 -3.48
C LEU A 130 22.26 12.95 -2.84
N SER A 131 22.24 13.61 -1.68
CA SER A 131 21.03 13.99 -0.97
C SER A 131 20.96 15.51 -0.74
N PRO A 132 20.75 16.33 -1.79
CA PRO A 132 20.67 17.77 -1.63
C PRO A 132 19.45 18.19 -0.80
N ILE A 133 19.64 19.28 -0.06
CA ILE A 133 18.55 20.01 0.59
C ILE A 133 17.77 20.76 -0.49
N ILE A 134 16.45 20.57 -0.52
CA ILE A 134 15.54 21.18 -1.51
C ILE A 134 15.37 22.68 -1.19
N GLY A 135 15.31 23.53 -2.23
CA GLY A 135 14.84 24.92 -2.08
C GLY A 135 15.82 25.91 -1.45
N GLY A 136 17.14 25.74 -1.63
CA GLY A 136 18.09 26.86 -1.47
C GLY A 136 18.29 27.42 -0.05
N GLY A 137 17.98 26.66 1.00
CA GLY A 137 18.08 27.13 2.39
C GLY A 137 16.81 27.88 2.82
N ARG A 138 16.46 27.80 4.11
CA ARG A 138 15.18 28.26 4.71
C ARG A 138 13.90 27.52 4.28
N GLY A 139 13.70 27.11 3.02
CA GLY A 139 12.48 26.41 2.57
C GLY A 139 12.38 24.92 2.94
N SER A 140 13.48 24.27 3.35
CA SER A 140 13.53 22.84 3.67
C SER A 140 12.96 22.47 5.04
N GLN A 141 12.63 23.45 5.89
CA GLN A 141 12.13 23.18 7.24
C GLN A 141 10.69 23.66 7.40
N VAL A 142 9.84 22.77 7.91
CA VAL A 142 8.43 23.05 8.22
C VAL A 142 8.10 22.44 9.57
N THR A 143 7.29 23.11 10.38
CA THR A 143 6.86 22.58 11.67
C THR A 143 5.50 21.91 11.50
N ALA A 144 5.40 20.63 11.88
CA ALA A 144 4.12 19.93 11.94
C ALA A 144 3.20 20.61 12.96
N ASN A 145 1.93 20.76 12.63
CA ASN A 145 0.93 21.36 13.50
C ASN A 145 0.60 20.44 14.70
N GLY A 146 -0.33 20.86 15.56
CA GLY A 146 -0.75 20.07 16.73
C GLY A 146 -1.35 18.70 16.42
N ALA A 147 -1.77 18.46 15.16
CA ALA A 147 -2.28 17.18 14.68
C ALA A 147 -1.21 16.35 13.94
N GLY A 148 0.04 16.81 13.89
CA GLY A 148 1.11 16.09 13.20
C GLY A 148 1.10 16.23 11.67
N ALA A 149 0.44 17.26 11.15
CA ALA A 149 0.35 17.53 9.72
C ALA A 149 1.16 18.78 9.32
N PHE A 150 1.69 18.80 8.10
CA PHE A 150 2.38 19.96 7.53
C PHE A 150 2.16 20.07 6.03
N GLU A 151 2.40 21.26 5.49
CA GLU A 151 2.53 21.52 4.06
C GLU A 151 3.62 22.57 3.84
N VAL A 152 4.44 22.38 2.81
CA VAL A 152 5.49 23.33 2.42
C VAL A 152 5.61 23.38 0.90
N SER A 153 5.71 24.59 0.35
CA SER A 153 5.94 24.84 -1.07
C SER A 153 7.40 25.16 -1.35
N PHE A 154 7.89 24.70 -2.49
CA PHE A 154 9.23 24.94 -3.00
C PHE A 154 9.13 25.55 -4.38
N ASP A 155 9.78 26.69 -4.59
CA ASP A 155 9.82 27.38 -5.90
C ASP A 155 10.59 26.57 -6.95
N PHE A 156 11.57 25.78 -6.52
CA PHE A 156 12.42 24.96 -7.37
C PHE A 156 13.03 23.77 -6.60
N VAL A 157 13.50 22.75 -7.33
CA VAL A 157 14.12 21.55 -6.76
C VAL A 157 15.56 21.83 -6.30
N SER A 158 16.42 22.35 -7.20
CA SER A 158 17.77 22.80 -6.85
C SER A 158 18.34 23.75 -7.92
N GLU A 159 19.08 24.79 -7.50
CA GLU A 159 19.85 25.67 -8.37
C GLU A 159 21.31 25.21 -8.58
N LYS A 160 21.77 24.19 -7.84
CA LYS A 160 23.18 23.75 -7.94
C LYS A 160 23.41 22.96 -9.23
N GLY A 161 24.26 23.49 -10.12
CA GLY A 161 24.60 22.85 -11.41
C GLY A 161 25.03 21.39 -11.33
N ALA A 162 25.78 20.99 -10.28
CA ALA A 162 26.19 19.60 -10.06
C ALA A 162 25.03 18.64 -9.72
N VAL A 163 23.91 19.18 -9.23
CA VAL A 163 22.68 18.43 -8.94
C VAL A 163 21.84 18.29 -10.22
N ILE A 164 21.76 19.35 -11.02
CA ILE A 164 20.96 19.41 -12.25
C ILE A 164 21.40 18.37 -13.30
N SER A 165 22.70 18.10 -13.43
CA SER A 165 23.24 17.15 -14.41
C SER A 165 23.03 15.67 -14.05
N ARG A 166 22.77 15.36 -12.78
CA ARG A 166 22.64 13.97 -12.26
C ARG A 166 21.25 13.63 -11.75
N ALA A 167 20.37 14.61 -11.60
CA ALA A 167 19.06 14.42 -11.00
C ALA A 167 17.98 13.87 -11.93
N GLY A 168 18.28 13.57 -13.20
CA GLY A 168 17.31 12.98 -14.12
C GLY A 168 16.91 11.56 -13.73
N GLY A 169 15.61 11.33 -13.51
CA GLY A 169 15.04 9.99 -13.30
C GLY A 169 14.28 9.83 -11.98
N PRO A 170 14.07 8.57 -11.53
CA PRO A 170 13.38 8.30 -10.27
C PRO A 170 14.21 8.79 -9.09
N SER A 171 13.55 9.46 -8.15
CA SER A 171 14.15 10.04 -6.95
C SER A 171 13.18 9.89 -5.78
N THR A 172 13.61 10.29 -4.59
CA THR A 172 12.79 10.14 -3.37
C THR A 172 12.88 11.39 -2.52
N VAL A 173 11.72 11.96 -2.17
CA VAL A 173 11.60 13.00 -1.16
C VAL A 173 11.57 12.32 0.21
N PHE A 174 12.39 12.78 1.14
CA PHE A 174 12.44 12.34 2.52
C PHE A 174 12.01 13.47 3.43
N ALA A 175 11.17 13.16 4.41
CA ALA A 175 10.82 14.04 5.51
C ALA A 175 11.35 13.42 6.80
N GLN A 176 12.20 14.16 7.50
CA GLN A 176 12.79 13.73 8.77
C GLN A 176 12.44 14.74 9.86
N GLY A 177 11.63 14.29 10.82
CA GLY A 177 11.25 15.06 11.99
C GLY A 177 12.31 15.03 13.09
N GLY A 178 12.47 16.15 13.80
CA GLY A 178 13.44 16.31 14.88
C GLY A 178 13.12 15.53 16.16
N LYS A 179 11.92 14.94 16.26
CA LYS A 179 11.49 14.03 17.34
C LYS A 179 11.47 12.57 16.89
N GLY A 180 11.96 12.28 15.68
CA GLY A 180 12.17 10.92 15.19
C GLY A 180 11.25 10.49 14.06
N SER A 181 10.16 11.20 13.75
CA SER A 181 9.23 10.82 12.69
C SER A 181 9.91 10.80 11.32
N LYS A 182 9.62 9.79 10.49
CA LYS A 182 10.22 9.64 9.15
C LYS A 182 9.15 9.30 8.13
N ALA A 183 9.26 9.87 6.95
CA ALA A 183 8.41 9.56 5.81
C ALA A 183 9.18 9.71 4.51
N SER A 184 8.76 9.01 3.46
CA SER A 184 9.31 9.18 2.12
C SER A 184 8.24 9.06 1.04
N ALA A 185 8.38 9.82 -0.04
CA ALA A 185 7.54 9.71 -1.23
C ALA A 185 8.39 9.65 -2.50
N PRO A 186 7.99 8.84 -3.49
CA PRO A 186 8.65 8.82 -4.79
C PRO A 186 8.36 10.12 -5.56
N ILE A 187 9.36 10.60 -6.28
CA ILE A 187 9.23 11.70 -7.24
C ILE A 187 10.07 11.38 -8.46
N THR A 188 9.59 11.67 -9.66
CA THR A 188 10.43 11.60 -10.86
C THR A 188 10.88 13.00 -11.19
N ILE A 189 12.18 13.22 -11.17
CA ILE A 189 12.72 14.49 -11.61
C ILE A 189 12.99 14.36 -13.10
N VAL A 190 12.30 15.19 -13.86
CA VAL A 190 12.51 15.27 -15.29
C VAL A 190 13.64 16.26 -15.47
N SER A 191 14.85 15.75 -15.69
CA SER A 191 16.03 16.54 -16.07
C SER A 191 15.73 17.19 -17.39
N ARG A 192 15.11 18.38 -17.36
CA ARG A 192 14.62 19.13 -18.51
C ARG A 192 14.42 18.19 -19.70
N ALA A 193 13.37 17.37 -19.68
CA ALA A 193 12.78 17.05 -20.97
C ALA A 193 12.62 18.42 -21.61
N ALA A 194 13.15 18.59 -22.83
CA ALA A 194 12.86 19.74 -23.66
C ALA A 194 11.44 20.15 -23.29
N ALA A 195 11.27 21.34 -22.71
CA ALA A 195 9.94 21.83 -22.39
C ALA A 195 9.06 21.48 -23.59
N PRO A 196 7.75 21.19 -23.46
CA PRO A 196 6.92 21.35 -24.64
C PRO A 196 7.29 22.75 -25.14
N VAL A 197 8.04 22.82 -26.25
CA VAL A 197 8.47 24.07 -26.85
C VAL A 197 7.15 24.75 -26.96
N GLY A 198 6.95 25.81 -26.17
CA GLY A 198 5.70 26.55 -26.22
C GLY A 198 5.48 26.75 -27.69
N THR A 199 4.38 26.24 -28.22
CA THR A 199 4.12 26.15 -29.66
C THR A 199 3.89 27.55 -30.21
N VAL A 200 4.91 28.39 -30.16
CA VAL A 200 5.30 29.20 -31.28
C VAL A 200 6.15 28.27 -32.12
N SER A 201 5.71 27.99 -33.36
CA SER A 201 6.45 27.20 -34.34
C SER A 201 7.71 27.97 -34.73
N ALA A 202 8.64 28.11 -33.79
CA ALA A 202 9.89 28.79 -34.02
C ALA A 202 10.67 27.94 -35.03
N SER A 203 11.01 28.56 -36.15
CA SER A 203 11.74 27.93 -37.23
C SER A 203 13.11 28.57 -37.34
N LEU A 204 14.09 27.78 -37.72
CA LEU A 204 15.45 28.21 -37.94
C LEU A 204 15.92 27.68 -39.29
N ALA A 205 16.65 28.50 -40.03
CA ALA A 205 17.33 28.10 -41.26
C ALA A 205 18.72 28.73 -41.27
N ALA A 206 19.69 28.01 -41.80
CA ALA A 206 21.07 28.48 -41.94
C ALA A 206 21.58 28.19 -43.34
N THR A 207 22.32 29.12 -43.94
CA THR A 207 23.06 28.84 -45.16
C THR A 207 24.29 27.99 -44.84
N PRO A 208 24.73 27.10 -45.74
CA PRO A 208 26.06 26.49 -45.62
C PRO A 208 27.15 27.56 -45.52
N ALA A 209 28.28 27.21 -44.89
CA ALA A 209 29.44 28.08 -44.80
C ALA A 209 30.73 27.28 -44.99
N GLU A 210 31.78 27.93 -45.49
CA GLU A 210 33.13 27.36 -45.44
C GLU A 210 33.70 27.48 -44.01
N ALA A 211 34.64 26.61 -43.65
CA ALA A 211 35.35 26.68 -42.37
C ALA A 211 36.02 28.06 -42.20
N GLY A 212 35.66 28.80 -41.15
CA GLY A 212 36.09 30.17 -40.92
C GLY A 212 35.34 31.26 -41.72
N GLY A 213 34.36 30.88 -42.53
CA GLY A 213 33.44 31.77 -43.24
C GLY A 213 32.25 32.23 -42.39
N THR A 214 31.23 32.78 -43.05
CA THR A 214 29.99 33.25 -42.41
C THR A 214 28.80 32.45 -42.93
N SER A 215 27.99 31.94 -42.00
CA SER A 215 26.66 31.39 -42.27
C SER A 215 25.62 32.46 -41.94
N LEU A 216 24.65 32.62 -42.81
CA LEU A 216 23.51 33.50 -42.57
C LEU A 216 22.38 32.69 -41.94
N VAL A 217 21.98 33.07 -40.73
CA VAL A 217 20.97 32.38 -39.94
C VAL A 217 19.70 33.22 -39.85
N TYR A 218 18.58 32.60 -40.19
CA TYR A 218 17.23 33.17 -40.14
C TYR A 218 16.39 32.44 -39.11
N GLY A 219 15.69 33.19 -38.27
CA GLY A 219 14.69 32.64 -37.36
C GLY A 219 13.35 33.38 -37.47
N ALA A 220 12.25 32.65 -37.25
CA ALA A 220 10.91 33.21 -37.20
C ALA A 220 10.07 32.47 -36.16
N GLY A 221 9.07 33.13 -35.57
CA GLY A 221 8.23 32.55 -34.53
C GLY A 221 8.78 32.72 -33.10
N PHE A 222 9.64 33.72 -32.89
CA PHE A 222 10.09 34.17 -31.57
C PHE A 222 9.16 35.27 -31.04
N GLU A 223 9.27 35.66 -29.77
CA GLU A 223 8.54 36.80 -29.24
C GLU A 223 9.14 38.13 -29.76
N ALA A 224 8.30 39.16 -29.87
CA ALA A 224 8.74 40.48 -30.32
C ALA A 224 9.73 41.10 -29.32
N GLY A 225 10.91 41.51 -29.78
CA GLY A 225 11.98 42.05 -28.92
C GLY A 225 12.71 41.00 -28.09
N GLU A 226 12.50 39.70 -28.38
CA GLU A 226 13.15 38.61 -27.67
C GLU A 226 14.65 38.55 -28.00
N MET A 227 15.50 38.50 -26.98
CA MET A 227 16.94 38.29 -27.17
C MET A 227 17.20 36.83 -27.51
N VAL A 228 17.85 36.57 -28.64
CA VAL A 228 18.12 35.24 -29.16
C VAL A 228 19.62 34.96 -29.14
N SER A 229 20.00 33.78 -28.62
CA SER A 229 21.36 33.25 -28.68
C SER A 229 21.42 32.07 -29.66
N ILE A 230 22.41 32.09 -30.56
CA ILE A 230 22.69 30.99 -31.49
C ILE A 230 23.80 30.12 -30.91
N ILE A 231 23.51 28.84 -30.73
CA ILE A 231 24.40 27.85 -30.15
C ILE A 231 24.67 26.79 -31.21
N GLY A 232 25.94 26.48 -31.46
CA GLY A 232 26.33 25.34 -32.28
C GLY A 232 26.71 24.16 -31.39
N VAL A 233 26.13 22.99 -31.65
CA VAL A 233 26.50 21.73 -31.00
C VAL A 233 27.32 20.90 -31.98
N GLY A 234 28.58 20.66 -31.63
CA GLY A 234 29.53 19.86 -32.40
C GLY A 234 29.18 18.37 -32.41
N ALA A 235 29.31 17.73 -33.57
CA ALA A 235 29.10 16.28 -33.70
C ALA A 235 30.16 15.44 -32.94
N ALA A 236 31.32 16.01 -32.62
CA ALA A 236 32.47 15.28 -32.07
C ALA A 236 32.72 15.51 -30.56
N ASP A 237 32.43 16.70 -30.03
CA ASP A 237 32.72 17.10 -28.66
C ASP A 237 31.47 17.36 -27.81
N GLY A 238 30.30 17.56 -28.44
CA GLY A 238 29.02 17.76 -27.76
C GLY A 238 28.97 19.01 -26.87
N VAL A 239 29.92 19.93 -27.04
CA VAL A 239 30.02 21.15 -26.24
C VAL A 239 29.22 22.27 -26.91
N ASP A 240 28.28 22.85 -26.16
CA ASP A 240 27.52 24.03 -26.57
C ASP A 240 28.47 25.22 -26.76
N LYS A 241 28.61 25.71 -28.00
CA LYS A 241 29.38 26.93 -28.30
C LYS A 241 28.44 28.04 -28.74
N ILE A 242 28.40 29.14 -27.99
CA ILE A 242 27.67 30.35 -28.40
C ILE A 242 28.39 30.94 -29.62
N MET A 243 27.67 31.02 -30.74
CA MET A 243 28.23 31.46 -32.02
C MET A 243 27.84 32.90 -32.35
N ALA A 244 26.65 33.34 -31.92
CA ALA A 244 26.17 34.70 -32.12
C ALA A 244 24.98 34.99 -31.19
N GLY A 245 24.57 36.26 -31.14
CA GLY A 245 23.34 36.70 -30.51
C GLY A 245 22.70 37.84 -31.29
N GLY A 246 21.39 38.00 -31.13
CA GLY A 246 20.60 39.05 -31.77
C GLY A 246 19.27 39.26 -31.06
N GLU A 247 18.41 40.04 -31.67
CA GLU A 247 17.09 40.37 -31.15
C GLU A 247 16.04 40.11 -32.23
N ALA A 248 14.93 39.49 -31.86
CA ALA A 248 13.79 39.30 -32.72
C ALA A 248 13.04 40.63 -32.93
N ASN A 249 12.69 40.94 -34.18
CA ASN A 249 11.94 42.14 -34.51
C ASN A 249 10.47 42.06 -34.01
N ALA A 250 9.67 43.09 -34.26
CA ALA A 250 8.26 43.15 -33.83
C ALA A 250 7.37 42.01 -34.36
N SER A 251 7.81 41.30 -35.41
CA SER A 251 7.13 40.12 -35.97
C SER A 251 7.67 38.78 -35.44
N GLY A 252 8.64 38.80 -34.52
CA GLY A 252 9.25 37.58 -33.99
C GLY A 252 10.27 36.94 -34.92
N ALA A 253 10.85 37.72 -35.85
CA ALA A 253 11.83 37.24 -36.81
C ALA A 253 13.19 37.92 -36.62
N PHE A 254 14.27 37.21 -36.95
CA PHE A 254 15.63 37.74 -36.90
C PHE A 254 16.49 37.21 -38.06
N GLN A 255 17.57 37.95 -38.32
CA GLN A 255 18.63 37.57 -39.25
C GLN A 255 19.97 37.87 -38.58
N ILE A 256 20.85 36.87 -38.49
CA ILE A 256 22.14 36.98 -37.80
C ILE A 256 23.25 36.37 -38.66
N ASP A 257 24.34 37.10 -38.82
CA ASP A 257 25.59 36.59 -39.39
C ASP A 257 26.35 35.79 -38.34
N VAL A 258 26.51 34.49 -38.59
CA VAL A 258 27.20 33.56 -37.70
C VAL A 258 28.55 33.19 -38.29
N LYS A 259 29.64 33.56 -37.61
CA LYS A 259 30.98 33.10 -38.02
C LYS A 259 31.12 31.61 -37.73
N ALA A 260 31.31 30.82 -38.79
CA ALA A 260 31.57 29.39 -38.70
C ALA A 260 33.01 29.15 -38.24
N THR A 261 33.30 29.44 -36.97
CA THR A 261 34.59 29.12 -36.31
C THR A 261 34.71 27.63 -35.96
N LEU A 262 33.96 26.81 -36.67
CA LEU A 262 33.88 25.37 -36.54
C LEU A 262 34.66 24.73 -37.69
N ASP A 263 35.19 23.53 -37.46
CA ASP A 263 35.80 22.73 -38.52
C ASP A 263 34.74 22.28 -39.54
N ALA A 264 35.18 21.71 -40.66
CA ALA A 264 34.25 21.13 -41.62
C ALA A 264 33.44 19.98 -40.99
N GLY A 265 32.13 19.99 -41.20
CA GLY A 265 31.22 19.04 -40.58
C GLY A 265 29.74 19.44 -40.67
N LEU A 266 28.87 18.55 -40.21
CA LEU A 266 27.44 18.81 -40.05
C LEU A 266 27.14 19.07 -38.57
N TYR A 267 26.52 20.21 -38.29
CA TYR A 267 26.25 20.70 -36.96
C TYR A 267 24.75 20.91 -36.75
N THR A 268 24.30 20.80 -35.50
CA THR A 268 22.98 21.27 -35.10
C THR A 268 23.14 22.68 -34.54
N LEU A 269 22.50 23.66 -35.17
CA LEU A 269 22.30 24.98 -34.60
C LEU A 269 21.04 24.97 -33.75
N THR A 270 21.13 25.59 -32.58
CA THR A 270 20.02 25.85 -31.68
C THR A 270 19.92 27.35 -31.46
N ALA A 271 18.79 27.94 -31.82
CA ALA A 271 18.43 29.30 -31.44
C ALA A 271 17.58 29.25 -30.17
N ARG A 272 18.05 29.88 -29.09
CA ARG A 272 17.33 29.96 -27.81
C ARG A 272 17.03 31.42 -27.49
N GLY A 273 15.75 31.72 -27.33
CA GLY A 273 15.28 33.04 -26.93
C GLY A 273 15.09 33.18 -25.42
N SER A 274 15.09 34.42 -24.93
CA SER A 274 14.93 34.77 -23.51
C SER A 274 13.55 34.45 -22.92
N SER A 275 12.53 34.26 -23.77
CA SER A 275 11.16 33.90 -23.41
C SER A 275 10.89 32.40 -23.52
N ASN A 276 11.93 31.57 -23.58
CA ASN A 276 11.88 30.12 -23.80
C ASN A 276 11.45 29.68 -25.21
N SER A 277 11.53 30.56 -26.21
CA SER A 277 11.44 30.16 -27.62
C SER A 277 12.68 29.34 -28.00
N GLU A 278 12.50 28.22 -28.72
CA GLU A 278 13.63 27.39 -29.18
C GLU A 278 13.37 26.85 -30.59
N ALA A 279 14.38 26.94 -31.46
CA ALA A 279 14.34 26.40 -32.82
C ALA A 279 15.68 25.80 -33.20
N THR A 280 15.69 24.80 -34.08
CA THR A 280 16.92 24.13 -34.53
C THR A 280 17.02 24.07 -36.05
N ALA A 281 18.25 24.07 -36.57
CA ALA A 281 18.56 23.93 -37.98
C ALA A 281 19.88 23.20 -38.19
N PRO A 282 20.03 22.43 -39.28
CA PRO A 282 21.34 21.93 -39.66
C PRO A 282 22.21 23.07 -40.18
N LEU A 283 23.50 23.04 -39.83
CA LEU A 283 24.55 23.85 -40.44
C LEU A 283 25.58 22.92 -41.07
N LEU A 284 25.73 23.01 -42.39
CA LEU A 284 26.82 22.36 -43.12
C LEU A 284 28.00 23.32 -43.20
N VAL A 285 29.13 22.93 -42.60
CA VAL A 285 30.42 23.60 -42.75
C VAL A 285 31.28 22.80 -43.73
N THR A 286 31.68 23.39 -44.83
CA THR A 286 32.56 22.74 -45.82
C THR A 286 34.01 23.13 -45.60
N ASP A 287 34.93 22.30 -46.09
CA ASP A 287 36.34 22.69 -46.22
C ASP A 287 36.47 23.95 -47.11
N LYS A 288 37.57 24.68 -46.92
CA LYS A 288 37.96 25.82 -47.76
C LYS A 288 38.46 25.37 -49.14
#